data_AF-A0A7K4DJI4-F1
#
_entry.id   AF-A0A7K4DJI4-F1
#
_cell.length_a   1.000
_cell.length_b   1.000
_cell.length_c   1.000
_cell.angle_alpha   90.00
_cell.angle_beta   90.00
_cell.angle_gamma   90.00
#
_symmetry.space_group_name_H-M   'P 1'
#
loop_
_entity.id
_entity.type
_entity.pdbx_description
1 polymer ?
#
loop_
_entity_poly.entity_id
_entity_poly.type
_entity_poly.pdbx_seq_one_letter_code
_entity_poly.pdbx_strand_id
1 'polypeptide(L)'
;LVPLEDGDRCEALRAMGKAVVTIDLNPLSRTARTATLTIVDELTRALPGITTACAMLSPVERDHLIASLDNTYILRAAIDDMRERLAHALE
;
A
#
# COMPACT_ATOMS: atom_id res chain seq x y z
N LEU A 1 6.02 4.64 -8.57
CA LEU A 1 4.72 4.97 -7.96
C LEU A 1 3.72 5.12 -9.08
N VAL A 2 2.65 4.33 -9.06
CA VAL A 2 1.60 4.41 -10.08
C VAL A 2 0.26 4.68 -9.38
N PRO A 3 -0.21 5.93 -9.32
CA PRO A 3 -1.52 6.23 -8.77
C PRO A 3 -2.60 5.93 -9.82
N LEU A 4 -3.64 5.18 -9.43
CA LEU A 4 -4.82 4.84 -10.27
C LEU A 4 -4.46 4.09 -11.56
N GLU A 5 -4.28 2.78 -11.44
CA GLU A 5 -3.82 1.89 -12.53
C GLU A 5 -4.84 0.79 -12.83
N ASP A 6 -5.05 0.48 -14.12
CA ASP A 6 -5.75 -0.73 -14.53
C ASP A 6 -4.92 -1.96 -14.13
N GLY A 7 -5.54 -2.91 -13.41
CA GLY A 7 -4.88 -4.07 -12.81
C GLY A 7 -3.97 -4.86 -13.75
N ASP A 8 -4.29 -4.88 -15.05
CA ASP A 8 -3.54 -5.58 -16.10
C ASP A 8 -2.10 -5.02 -16.24
N ARG A 9 -1.90 -3.71 -16.06
CA ARG A 9 -0.55 -3.10 -16.13
C ARG A 9 0.27 -3.44 -14.89
N CYS A 10 -0.35 -3.48 -13.71
CA CYS A 10 0.28 -3.93 -12.47
C CYS A 10 0.73 -5.39 -12.59
N GLU A 11 -0.14 -6.27 -13.11
CA GLU A 11 0.19 -7.67 -13.37
C GLU A 11 1.37 -7.82 -14.34
N ALA A 12 1.37 -7.07 -15.46
CA ALA A 12 2.46 -7.10 -16.42
C ALA A 12 3.80 -6.68 -15.80
N LEU A 13 3.83 -5.58 -15.03
CA LEU A 13 5.04 -5.10 -14.36
C LEU A 13 5.55 -6.11 -13.33
N ARG A 14 4.65 -6.74 -12.57
CA ARG A 14 4.99 -7.82 -11.62
C ARG A 14 5.54 -9.05 -12.34
N ALA A 15 4.95 -9.46 -13.46
CA ALA A 15 5.43 -10.57 -14.28
C ALA A 15 6.83 -10.29 -14.86
N MET A 16 7.17 -9.03 -15.10
CA MET A 16 8.52 -8.59 -15.49
C MET A 16 9.52 -8.50 -14.32
N GLY A 17 9.13 -8.93 -13.11
CA GLY A 17 9.97 -8.89 -11.92
C GLY A 17 10.20 -7.48 -11.35
N LYS A 18 9.36 -6.50 -11.71
CA LYS A 18 9.46 -5.14 -11.17
C LYS A 18 8.79 -5.06 -9.80
N ALA A 19 9.39 -4.26 -8.91
CA ALA A 19 8.73 -3.86 -7.69
C ALA A 19 7.65 -2.80 -8.02
N VAL A 20 6.39 -3.13 -7.79
CA VAL A 20 5.26 -2.23 -8.03
C VAL A 20 4.75 -1.71 -6.71
N VAL A 21 4.84 -0.39 -6.52
CA VAL A 21 4.28 0.32 -5.36
C VAL A 21 3.12 1.19 -5.84
N THR A 22 1.95 0.97 -5.26
CA THR A 22 0.72 1.68 -5.59
C THR A 22 0.13 2.39 -4.37
N ILE A 23 -0.57 3.50 -4.61
CA ILE A 23 -1.44 4.17 -3.63
C ILE A 23 -2.86 3.95 -4.13
N ASP A 24 -3.68 3.28 -3.33
CA ASP A 24 -5.05 2.92 -3.69
C ASP A 24 -5.94 2.96 -2.44
N LEU A 25 -7.05 3.69 -2.51
CA LEU A 25 -8.01 3.77 -1.41
C LEU A 25 -8.72 2.45 -1.15
N ASN A 26 -8.80 1.57 -2.16
CA ASN A 26 -9.53 0.32 -2.08
C ASN A 26 -8.57 -0.87 -1.84
N PRO A 27 -8.48 -1.42 -0.61
CA PRO A 27 -7.63 -2.56 -0.32
C PRO A 27 -8.07 -3.86 -1.02
N LEU A 28 -9.29 -3.88 -1.60
CA LEU A 28 -9.85 -5.03 -2.30
C LEU A 28 -9.61 -4.98 -3.82
N SER A 29 -9.04 -3.89 -4.34
CA SER A 29 -8.85 -3.74 -5.79
C SER A 29 -7.89 -4.80 -6.34
N ARG A 30 -8.03 -5.12 -7.63
CA ARG A 30 -7.09 -6.04 -8.30
C ARG A 30 -5.66 -5.49 -8.24
N THR A 31 -5.49 -4.20 -8.47
CA THR A 31 -4.20 -3.50 -8.42
C THR A 31 -3.57 -3.60 -7.03
N ALA A 32 -4.33 -3.34 -5.97
CA ALA A 32 -3.88 -3.42 -4.58
C ALA A 32 -3.38 -4.83 -4.23
N ARG A 33 -4.15 -5.85 -4.62
CA ARG A 33 -3.81 -7.26 -4.34
C ARG A 33 -2.59 -7.75 -5.14
N THR A 34 -2.35 -7.21 -6.32
CA THR A 34 -1.26 -7.64 -7.21
C THR A 34 0.07 -6.93 -6.94
N ALA A 35 0.02 -5.69 -6.44
CA ALA A 35 1.21 -4.86 -6.20
C ALA A 35 2.19 -5.52 -5.21
N THR A 36 3.47 -5.14 -5.29
CA THR A 36 4.48 -5.53 -4.29
C THR A 36 4.17 -4.90 -2.93
N LEU A 37 3.68 -3.66 -2.95
CA LEU A 37 3.28 -2.90 -1.77
C LEU A 37 2.15 -1.95 -2.17
N THR A 38 1.11 -1.93 -1.35
CA THR A 38 0.00 -0.99 -1.46
C THR A 38 -0.04 -0.09 -0.24
N ILE A 39 -0.12 1.21 -0.50
CA ILE A 39 -0.41 2.22 0.51
C ILE A 39 -1.90 2.53 0.42
N VAL A 40 -2.66 2.11 1.45
CA VAL A 40 -4.11 2.30 1.50
C VAL A 40 -4.43 3.67 2.09
N ASP A 41 -4.35 4.71 1.26
CA ASP A 41 -4.62 6.10 1.66
C ASP A 41 -4.98 6.98 0.45
N GLU A 42 -5.45 8.19 0.71
CA GLU A 42 -5.71 9.19 -0.32
C GLU A 42 -4.39 9.83 -0.79
N LEU A 43 -4.25 10.05 -2.10
CA LEU A 43 -3.00 10.48 -2.73
C LEU A 43 -2.40 11.76 -2.13
N THR A 44 -3.24 12.76 -1.83
CA THR A 44 -2.78 14.05 -1.29
C THR A 44 -2.26 13.95 0.14
N ARG A 45 -2.71 12.93 0.90
CA ARG A 45 -2.19 12.63 2.25
C ARG A 45 -0.97 11.72 2.21
N ALA A 46 -1.02 10.71 1.35
CA ALA A 46 0.03 9.71 1.22
C ALA A 46 1.36 10.33 0.77
N LEU A 47 1.35 11.19 -0.25
CA LEU A 47 2.58 11.74 -0.84
C LEU A 47 3.43 12.55 0.15
N PRO A 48 2.87 13.50 0.93
CA PRO A 48 3.61 14.16 1.99
C PRO A 48 4.16 13.18 3.04
N GLY A 49 3.34 12.21 3.48
CA GLY A 49 3.74 11.21 4.48
C GLY A 49 4.93 10.37 4.02
N ILE A 50 4.89 9.89 2.77
CA ILE A 50 6.00 9.16 2.13
C ILE A 50 7.25 10.04 2.05
N THR A 51 7.10 11.30 1.62
CA THR A 51 8.23 12.23 1.48
C THR A 51 8.91 12.47 2.82
N THR A 52 8.13 12.71 3.87
CA THR A 52 8.62 12.88 5.24
C THR A 52 9.30 11.61 5.76
N ALA A 53 8.70 10.43 5.55
CA ALA A 53 9.31 9.15 5.95
C ALA A 53 10.66 8.92 5.24
N CYS A 54 10.75 9.18 3.93
CA CYS A 54 11.99 9.06 3.16
C CYS A 54 13.10 10.00 3.67
N ALA A 55 12.75 11.18 4.19
CA ALA A 55 13.71 12.13 4.73
C ALA A 55 14.21 11.76 6.14
N MET A 56 13.41 11.02 6.92
CA MET A 56 13.71 10.72 8.32
C MET A 56 14.23 9.31 8.57
N LEU A 57 13.93 8.35 7.70
CA LEU A 57 14.34 6.95 7.89
C LEU A 57 15.86 6.79 7.81
N SER A 58 16.45 6.22 8.85
CA SER A 58 17.84 5.79 8.80
C SER A 58 18.02 4.60 7.84
N PRO A 59 19.24 4.38 7.31
CA PRO A 59 19.51 3.22 6.45
C PRO A 59 19.15 1.88 7.11
N VAL A 60 19.39 1.74 8.41
CA VAL A 60 19.12 0.51 9.17
C VAL A 60 17.61 0.26 9.28
N GLU A 61 16.84 1.28 9.69
CA GLU A 61 15.38 1.17 9.78
C GLU A 61 14.75 0.85 8.42
N ARG A 62 15.22 1.52 7.36
CA ARG A 62 14.77 1.26 5.99
C ARG A 62 14.99 -0.20 5.60
N ASP A 63 16.18 -0.73 5.83
CA ASP A 63 16.53 -2.10 5.40
C ASP A 63 15.73 -3.13 6.21
N HIS A 64 15.46 -2.87 7.49
CA HIS A 64 14.56 -3.69 8.31
C HIS A 64 13.11 -3.67 7.81
N LEU A 65 12.57 -2.49 7.48
CA LEU A 65 11.21 -2.35 6.95
C LEU A 65 11.03 -3.07 5.61
N ILE A 66 12.03 -2.98 4.72
CA ILE A 66 12.01 -3.69 3.44
C ILE A 66 12.02 -5.21 3.67
N ALA A 67 12.81 -5.70 4.62
CA ALA A 67 12.89 -7.12 4.94
C ALA A 67 11.59 -7.69 5.55
N SER A 68 10.80 -6.85 6.24
CA SER A 68 9.52 -7.24 6.85
C SER A 68 8.30 -6.95 5.96
N LEU A 69 8.49 -6.56 4.70
CA LEU A 69 7.40 -6.14 3.83
C LEU A 69 6.46 -7.31 3.49
N ASP A 70 5.19 -7.20 3.90
CA ASP A 70 4.12 -8.13 3.54
C ASP A 70 2.86 -7.35 3.12
N ASN A 71 2.60 -7.30 1.81
CA ASN A 71 1.42 -6.62 1.28
C ASN A 71 0.11 -7.29 1.72
N THR A 72 0.11 -8.61 1.93
CA THR A 72 -1.09 -9.33 2.39
C THR A 72 -1.47 -8.88 3.79
N TYR A 73 -0.49 -8.72 4.68
CA TYR A 73 -0.71 -8.18 6.02
C TYR A 73 -1.24 -6.74 5.95
N ILE A 74 -0.64 -5.88 5.13
CA ILE A 74 -1.05 -4.46 5.00
C ILE A 74 -2.51 -4.34 4.55
N LEU A 75 -2.92 -5.11 3.53
CA LEU A 75 -4.30 -5.10 3.04
C LEU A 75 -5.29 -5.63 4.09
N ARG A 76 -4.91 -6.69 4.83
CA ARG A 76 -5.74 -7.21 5.93
C ARG A 76 -5.93 -6.19 7.04
N ALA A 77 -4.85 -5.53 7.46
CA ALA A 77 -4.90 -4.49 8.49
C ALA A 77 -5.82 -3.33 8.07
N ALA A 78 -5.77 -2.92 6.80
CA ALA A 78 -6.68 -1.89 6.29
C ALA A 78 -8.15 -2.35 6.29
N ILE A 79 -8.42 -3.60 5.91
CA ILE A 79 -9.79 -4.17 5.94
C ILE A 79 -10.30 -4.28 7.39
N ASP A 80 -9.45 -4.69 8.33
CA ASP A 80 -9.83 -4.81 9.73
C ASP A 80 -10.13 -3.43 10.36
N ASP A 81 -9.35 -2.39 10.06
CA ASP A 81 -9.66 -1.00 10.48
C ASP A 81 -11.00 -0.52 9.89
N MET A 82 -11.30 -0.83 8.63
CA MET A 82 -12.61 -0.53 8.02
C MET A 82 -13.75 -1.27 8.73
N ARG A 83 -13.56 -2.54 9.09
CA ARG A 83 -14.57 -3.35 9.79
C ARG A 83 -14.85 -2.82 11.18
N GLU A 84 -13.81 -2.44 11.93
CA GLU A 84 -13.94 -1.86 13.27
C GLU A 84 -14.71 -0.53 13.22
N ARG A 85 -14.34 0.37 12.30
CA ARG A 85 -15.05 1.65 12.12
C ARG A 85 -16.52 1.47 11.75
N LEU A 86 -16.83 0.50 10.88
CA LEU A 86 -18.21 0.19 10.51
C LEU A 86 -19.00 -0.38 11.68
N ALA A 87 -18.40 -1.24 12.50
CA ALA A 87 -19.05 -1.77 13.70
C ALA A 87 -19.45 -0.64 14.65
N HIS A 88 -18.55 0.32 14.92
CA HIS A 88 -18.84 1.49 15.76
C HIS A 88 -19.85 2.45 15.15
N ALA A 89 -19.89 2.61 13.82
CA ALA A 89 -20.83 3.50 13.16
C ALA A 89 -22.29 2.97 13.18
N LEU A 90 -22.48 1.69 13.51
CA LEU A 90 -23.79 1.04 13.62
C LEU A 90 -24.29 0.95 15.07
N GLU A 91 -23.50 1.43 16.04
CA GLU A 91 -23.89 1.66 17.44
C GLU A 91 -24.60 3.02 17.58
#